data_AF-A0A2H5N548-F1
#
_entry.id   AF-A0A2H5N548-F1
#
_cell.length_a   1.000
_cell.length_b   1.000
_cell.length_c   1.000
_cell.angle_alpha   90.00
_cell.angle_beta   90.00
_cell.angle_gamma   90.00
#
_symmetry.space_group_name_H-M   'P 1'
#
loop_
_entity.id
_entity.type
_entity.pdbx_description
1 polymer ?
#
loop_
_entity_poly.entity_id
_entity_poly.type
_entity_poly.pdbx_seq_one_letter_code
_entity_poly.pdbx_strand_id
1 'polypeptide(L)'
;MEEKPKMCARFGNILFDENNLPSLESATERQVAESVLKPLRRCFNTPVPAAYVEKIVHEVVPKIGVDFVECKDIYNVKSLILNMNIFLVVLDQVRHMVADIVCFDEDLDLRLALYTRSTLSALSVKSSSLEMLRKKNSRPGLANEFHDETEIDDEMNNIRILINSAIPDPKVKGGLIWPMGKSYSGNYTVVGVWHHELKSYKSPSLKLKVINVDRFRFKTGTGVATIEINLKFRRIVSEIQDGETDTDSINNGFKDNLRLIWDHFLSWED
;
A
#
# COMPACT_ATOMS: atom_id res chain seq x y z
N MET A 1 -7.03 -23.04 -0.94
CA MET A 1 -7.47 -21.65 -1.18
C MET A 1 -6.30 -20.97 -1.85
N GLU A 2 -6.46 -20.61 -3.12
CA GLU A 2 -5.35 -20.25 -4.01
C GLU A 2 -4.91 -18.81 -3.77
N GLU A 3 -3.68 -18.66 -3.26
CA GLU A 3 -3.03 -17.36 -3.15
C GLU A 3 -2.74 -16.82 -4.54
N LYS A 4 -3.46 -15.78 -4.97
CA LYS A 4 -3.21 -15.16 -6.28
C LYS A 4 -2.04 -14.19 -6.19
N PRO A 5 -0.88 -14.46 -6.83
CA PRO A 5 0.20 -13.50 -6.93
C PRO A 5 -0.25 -12.20 -7.59
N LYS A 6 0.47 -11.13 -7.29
CA LYS A 6 0.27 -9.79 -7.83
C LYS A 6 1.63 -9.16 -8.05
N MET A 7 1.88 -8.74 -9.28
CA MET A 7 3.04 -7.96 -9.63
C MET A 7 2.64 -6.51 -9.92
N CYS A 8 3.38 -5.54 -9.38
CA CYS A 8 3.15 -4.13 -9.69
C CYS A 8 4.42 -3.28 -9.65
N ALA A 9 4.40 -2.24 -10.47
CA ALA A 9 5.28 -1.09 -10.40
C ALA A 9 4.61 0.05 -9.61
N ARG A 10 5.41 0.73 -8.80
CA ARG A 10 5.07 1.97 -8.10
C ARG A 10 6.14 3.00 -8.39
N PHE A 11 5.75 4.26 -8.42
CA PHE A 11 6.59 5.40 -8.79
C PHE A 11 6.66 6.36 -7.61
N GLY A 12 7.84 6.92 -7.36
CA GLY A 12 8.11 7.74 -6.17
C GLY A 12 9.60 8.04 -6.02
N ASN A 13 10.04 8.45 -4.84
CA ASN A 13 11.44 8.74 -4.57
C ASN A 13 12.01 7.77 -3.52
N ILE A 14 13.21 7.27 -3.76
CA ILE A 14 14.00 6.50 -2.82
C ILE A 14 14.77 7.50 -1.95
N LEU A 15 14.44 7.49 -0.65
CA LEU A 15 15.13 8.28 0.36
C LEU A 15 16.13 7.39 1.09
N PHE A 16 17.32 7.92 1.32
CA PHE A 16 18.39 7.28 2.09
C PHE A 16 18.47 7.89 3.49
N ASP A 17 18.65 7.05 4.51
CA ASP A 17 18.87 7.52 5.88
C ASP A 17 20.26 8.18 5.99
N GLU A 18 20.29 9.51 6.14
CA GLU A 18 21.50 10.35 6.21
C GLU A 18 22.49 9.86 7.28
N ASN A 19 22.01 9.20 8.35
CA ASN A 19 22.85 8.72 9.45
C ASN A 19 23.78 7.55 9.07
N ASN A 20 23.63 6.97 7.87
CA ASN A 20 24.47 5.87 7.38
C ASN A 20 25.39 6.28 6.22
N LEU A 21 25.48 7.57 5.86
CA LEU A 21 26.41 8.02 4.83
C LEU A 21 27.81 8.22 5.44
N PRO A 22 28.84 7.43 5.10
CA PRO A 22 30.21 7.93 5.19
C PRO A 22 30.32 9.08 4.18
N SER A 23 30.61 10.28 4.69
CA SER A 23 30.87 11.54 3.98
C SER A 23 30.94 11.42 2.45
N LEU A 24 29.79 11.53 1.78
CA LEU A 24 29.67 11.62 0.32
C LEU A 24 30.01 13.05 -0.14
N GLU A 25 31.07 13.65 0.42
CA GLU A 25 31.43 15.05 0.12
C GLU A 25 32.19 15.19 -1.21
N SER A 26 32.55 14.08 -1.87
CA SER A 26 33.37 14.11 -3.09
C SER A 26 32.82 13.33 -4.29
N ALA A 27 31.64 12.70 -4.18
CA ALA A 27 31.05 12.00 -5.32
C ALA A 27 30.13 12.96 -6.07
N THR A 28 30.52 13.36 -7.29
CA THR A 28 29.57 13.94 -8.24
C THR A 28 28.38 13.00 -8.38
N GLU A 29 27.15 13.52 -8.36
CA GLU A 29 25.87 12.77 -8.42
C GLU A 29 25.85 11.64 -9.45
N ARG A 30 26.61 11.79 -10.54
CA ARG A 30 26.76 10.83 -11.64
C ARG A 30 27.64 9.60 -11.37
N GLN A 31 28.32 9.50 -10.23
CA GLN A 31 29.34 8.47 -9.98
C GLN A 31 29.06 7.55 -8.79
N VAL A 32 27.89 7.66 -8.15
CA VAL A 32 27.56 6.80 -7.01
C VAL A 32 27.18 5.41 -7.52
N ALA A 33 28.13 4.47 -7.46
CA ALA A 33 27.89 3.09 -7.85
C ALA A 33 26.79 2.45 -6.98
N GLU A 34 25.94 1.61 -7.58
CA GLU A 34 24.86 0.89 -6.88
C GLU A 34 25.39 0.10 -5.65
N SER A 35 26.65 -0.36 -5.70
CA SER A 35 27.34 -1.00 -4.58
C SER A 35 27.44 -0.13 -3.32
N VAL A 36 27.55 1.19 -3.48
CA VAL A 36 27.59 2.18 -2.38
C VAL A 36 26.20 2.37 -1.77
N LEU A 37 25.14 2.26 -2.59
CA LEU A 37 23.75 2.44 -2.14
C LEU A 37 23.12 1.19 -1.55
N LYS A 38 23.63 -0.02 -1.86
CA LYS A 38 23.09 -1.31 -1.36
C LYS A 38 23.05 -1.46 0.17
N PRO A 39 24.07 -1.04 0.94
CA PRO A 39 24.04 -1.18 2.39
C PRO A 39 23.18 -0.12 3.10
N LEU A 40 22.78 0.96 2.42
CA LEU A 40 22.00 2.03 3.02
C LEU A 40 20.55 1.59 3.25
N ARG A 41 19.99 1.99 4.39
CA ARG A 41 18.56 1.81 4.66
C ARG A 41 17.75 2.70 3.73
N ARG A 42 16.91 2.09 2.90
CA ARG A 42 16.07 2.77 1.90
C ARG A 42 14.62 2.87 2.36
N CYS A 43 14.03 4.04 2.16
CA CYS A 43 12.59 4.28 2.27
C CYS A 43 12.07 4.69 0.90
N PHE A 44 10.93 4.14 0.46
CA PHE A 44 10.32 4.53 -0.81
C PHE A 44 9.11 5.39 -0.53
N ASN A 45 9.21 6.66 -0.91
CA ASN A 45 8.17 7.64 -0.78
C ASN A 45 7.35 7.68 -2.07
N THR A 46 6.12 7.20 -2.02
CA THR A 46 5.24 7.04 -3.19
C THR A 46 4.41 8.26 -3.63
N PRO A 47 4.28 9.36 -2.87
CA PRO A 47 3.57 10.54 -3.34
C PRO A 47 4.23 11.12 -4.60
N VAL A 48 3.41 11.36 -5.62
CA VAL A 48 3.82 12.02 -6.86
C VAL A 48 3.12 13.37 -7.03
N PRO A 49 3.70 14.33 -7.77
CA PRO A 49 3.08 15.63 -8.02
C PRO A 49 1.75 15.53 -8.79
N ALA A 50 0.88 16.52 -8.62
CA ALA A 50 -0.41 16.57 -9.34
C ALA A 50 -0.23 16.73 -10.86
N ALA A 51 0.76 17.53 -11.30
CA ALA A 51 1.06 17.73 -12.72
C ALA A 51 1.44 16.42 -13.42
N TYR A 52 2.23 15.57 -12.75
CA TYR A 52 2.56 14.24 -13.26
C TYR A 52 1.29 13.38 -13.45
N VAL A 53 0.33 13.45 -12.52
CA VAL A 53 -0.91 12.68 -12.62
C VAL A 53 -1.76 13.14 -13.80
N GLU A 54 -1.79 14.45 -14.08
CA GLU A 54 -2.45 15.00 -15.26
C GLU A 54 -1.82 14.45 -16.55
N LYS A 55 -0.48 14.50 -16.67
CA LYS A 55 0.26 13.87 -17.78
C LYS A 55 -0.10 12.39 -17.94
N ILE A 56 -0.11 11.62 -16.84
CA ILE A 56 -0.46 10.20 -16.89
C ILE A 56 -1.88 9.98 -17.43
N VAL A 57 -2.86 10.74 -16.95
CA VAL A 57 -4.26 10.56 -17.33
C VAL A 57 -4.53 11.02 -18.77
N HIS A 58 -3.93 12.13 -19.20
CA HIS A 58 -4.22 12.73 -20.50
C HIS A 58 -3.36 12.17 -21.63
N GLU A 59 -2.12 11.75 -21.34
CA GLU A 59 -1.19 11.31 -22.39
C GLU A 59 -0.87 9.82 -22.31
N VAL A 60 -0.54 9.32 -21.11
CA VAL A 60 -0.02 7.95 -20.97
C VAL A 60 -1.15 6.93 -21.08
N VAL A 61 -2.29 7.17 -20.42
CA VAL A 61 -3.46 6.29 -20.47
C VAL A 61 -3.87 5.93 -21.91
N PRO A 62 -4.04 6.91 -22.83
CA PRO A 62 -4.29 6.61 -24.24
C PRO A 62 -3.15 5.83 -24.92
N LYS A 63 -1.88 6.21 -24.68
CA LYS A 63 -0.70 5.59 -25.31
C LYS A 63 -0.55 4.11 -24.95
N ILE A 64 -0.82 3.74 -23.70
CA ILE A 64 -0.65 2.36 -23.21
C ILE A 64 -1.89 1.48 -23.44
N GLY A 65 -2.95 2.01 -24.07
CA GLY A 65 -4.15 1.27 -24.44
C GLY A 65 -4.92 0.71 -23.24
N VAL A 66 -5.05 1.48 -22.15
CA VAL A 66 -5.88 1.12 -20.99
C VAL A 66 -7.15 1.95 -20.95
N ASP A 67 -8.29 1.30 -20.73
CA ASP A 67 -9.58 1.97 -20.69
C ASP A 67 -10.01 2.28 -19.27
N PHE A 68 -10.72 3.39 -19.07
CA PHE A 68 -11.33 3.70 -17.78
C PHE A 68 -12.37 2.63 -17.40
N VAL A 69 -12.34 2.17 -16.16
CA VAL A 69 -13.25 1.14 -15.66
C VAL A 69 -14.15 1.64 -14.55
N GLU A 70 -13.58 2.26 -13.54
CA GLU A 70 -14.34 2.64 -12.34
C GLU A 70 -13.62 3.73 -11.54
N CYS A 71 -14.43 4.53 -10.84
CA CYS A 71 -14.01 5.32 -9.69
C CYS A 71 -14.54 4.65 -8.41
N LYS A 72 -13.72 4.60 -7.36
CA LYS A 72 -14.10 4.04 -6.05
C LYS A 72 -13.64 4.95 -4.92
N ASP A 73 -14.56 5.30 -4.05
CA ASP A 73 -14.28 5.93 -2.77
C ASP A 73 -14.16 4.87 -1.69
N ILE A 74 -13.02 4.85 -1.01
CA ILE A 74 -12.75 3.92 0.09
C ILE A 74 -12.29 4.73 1.30
N TYR A 75 -12.99 4.56 2.41
CA TYR A 75 -12.59 5.13 3.69
C TYR A 75 -11.97 4.05 4.57
N ASN A 76 -10.75 4.28 5.02
CA ASN A 76 -10.09 3.46 6.02
C ASN A 76 -10.07 4.21 7.35
N VAL A 77 -10.60 3.57 8.39
CA VAL A 77 -10.62 4.12 9.76
C VAL A 77 -9.59 3.37 10.59
N LYS A 78 -8.68 4.10 11.24
CA LYS A 78 -7.74 3.51 12.20
C LYS A 78 -8.23 3.79 13.61
N SER A 79 -8.37 2.73 14.39
CA SER A 79 -8.67 2.79 15.82
C SER A 79 -7.48 2.35 16.68
N LEU A 80 -7.47 2.79 17.94
CA LEU A 80 -6.62 2.24 19.01
C LEU A 80 -7.52 1.69 20.12
N ILE A 81 -7.05 0.64 20.79
CA ILE A 81 -7.67 0.09 22.00
C ILE A 81 -7.13 0.87 23.21
N LEU A 82 -8.01 1.50 23.98
CA LEU A 82 -7.69 2.36 25.12
C LEU A 82 -6.90 1.64 26.24
N ASN A 83 -6.90 0.30 26.27
CA ASN A 83 -6.22 -0.49 27.30
C ASN A 83 -5.01 -1.31 26.81
N MET A 84 -4.72 -1.38 25.50
CA MET A 84 -3.50 -2.01 24.98
C MET A 84 -3.10 -1.45 23.60
N ASN A 85 -1.80 -1.22 23.39
CA ASN A 85 -1.21 -0.94 22.08
C ASN A 85 -1.27 -2.20 21.18
N ILE A 86 -2.45 -2.61 20.74
CA ILE A 86 -2.61 -3.71 19.78
C ILE A 86 -2.79 -3.10 18.38
N PHE A 87 -1.85 -3.42 17.50
CA PHE A 87 -1.89 -3.06 16.09
C PHE A 87 -3.07 -3.79 15.43
N LEU A 88 -3.99 -3.03 14.84
CA LEU A 88 -5.00 -3.58 13.92
C LEU A 88 -4.25 -4.36 12.84
N VAL A 89 -4.51 -5.68 12.76
CA VAL A 89 -3.87 -6.60 11.82
C VAL A 89 -4.33 -6.22 10.41
N VAL A 90 -3.54 -5.38 9.75
CA VAL A 90 -3.56 -5.24 8.29
C VAL A 90 -3.14 -6.59 7.75
N LEU A 91 -3.96 -7.20 6.87
CA LEU A 91 -3.62 -8.43 6.14
C LEU A 91 -2.16 -8.36 5.69
N ASP A 92 -1.30 -9.17 6.30
CA ASP A 92 0.13 -9.13 5.96
C ASP A 92 0.26 -9.73 4.56
N GLN A 93 0.49 -8.84 3.60
CA GLN A 93 0.75 -9.21 2.24
C GLN A 93 2.16 -9.78 2.19
N VAL A 94 2.29 -11.08 1.91
CA VAL A 94 3.61 -11.72 1.80
C VAL A 94 4.31 -11.11 0.59
N ARG A 95 5.45 -10.48 0.84
CA ARG A 95 6.29 -9.87 -0.19
C ARG A 95 7.32 -10.91 -0.60
N HIS A 96 7.15 -11.49 -1.78
CA HIS A 96 8.12 -12.44 -2.33
C HIS A 96 9.33 -11.72 -2.91
N MET A 97 9.10 -10.56 -3.52
CA MET A 97 10.13 -9.73 -4.11
C MET A 97 9.76 -8.26 -4.00
N VAL A 98 10.71 -7.43 -3.61
CA VAL A 98 10.64 -5.97 -3.73
C VAL A 98 12.01 -5.52 -4.23
N ALA A 99 12.04 -4.82 -5.36
CA ALA A 99 13.23 -4.23 -5.93
C ALA A 99 13.01 -2.72 -6.05
N ASP A 100 13.93 -1.97 -5.43
CA ASP A 100 13.99 -0.51 -5.49
C ASP A 100 15.10 -0.11 -6.44
N ILE A 101 14.74 0.58 -7.52
CA ILE A 101 15.61 0.97 -8.62
C ILE A 101 15.69 2.49 -8.62
N VAL A 102 16.91 3.00 -8.42
CA VAL A 102 17.20 4.43 -8.52
C VAL A 102 17.36 4.80 -9.99
N CYS A 103 16.64 5.82 -10.43
CA CYS A 103 16.60 6.25 -11.84
C CYS A 103 17.25 7.64 -11.98
N PHE A 104 18.58 7.68 -12.01
CA PHE A 104 19.37 8.92 -11.90
C PHE A 104 19.10 10.01 -12.95
N ASP A 105 18.60 9.63 -14.14
CA ASP A 105 18.32 10.56 -15.24
C ASP A 105 16.81 10.90 -15.36
N GLU A 106 16.00 10.48 -14.38
CA GLU A 106 14.55 10.63 -14.40
C GLU A 106 14.04 11.31 -13.12
N ASP A 107 12.80 11.82 -13.16
CA ASP A 107 12.18 12.53 -12.03
C ASP A 107 11.75 11.60 -10.89
N LEU A 108 11.51 10.32 -11.22
CA LEU A 108 10.97 9.31 -10.33
C LEU A 108 11.78 8.03 -10.33
N ASP A 109 11.95 7.48 -9.14
CA ASP A 109 12.45 6.13 -8.91
C ASP A 109 11.34 5.08 -9.03
N LEU A 110 11.76 3.85 -9.29
CA LEU A 110 10.87 2.72 -9.53
C LEU A 110 10.95 1.69 -8.40
N ARG A 111 9.79 1.30 -7.87
CA ARG A 111 9.64 0.10 -7.03
C ARG A 111 8.85 -0.97 -7.77
N LEU A 112 9.50 -2.09 -8.04
CA LEU A 112 8.87 -3.30 -8.53
C LEU A 112 8.63 -4.26 -7.38
N ALA A 113 7.46 -4.89 -7.36
CA ALA A 113 7.19 -5.86 -6.32
C ALA A 113 6.22 -6.96 -6.74
N LEU A 114 6.50 -8.15 -6.21
CA LEU A 114 5.70 -9.35 -6.35
C LEU A 114 5.22 -9.79 -4.96
N TYR A 115 3.92 -9.98 -4.87
CA TYR A 115 3.25 -10.29 -3.62
C TYR A 115 2.22 -11.40 -3.79
N THR A 116 2.00 -12.24 -2.78
CA THR A 116 0.74 -12.95 -2.66
C THR A 116 -0.15 -12.27 -1.63
N ARG A 117 -1.44 -12.25 -1.93
CA ARG A 117 -2.42 -11.92 -0.90
C ARG A 117 -2.70 -13.22 -0.15
N SER A 118 -2.28 -13.31 1.10
CA SER A 118 -2.86 -14.27 2.02
C SER A 118 -4.34 -13.91 2.13
N THR A 119 -5.21 -14.73 1.55
CA THR A 119 -6.62 -14.70 1.92
C THR A 119 -6.69 -15.30 3.31
N LEU A 120 -6.50 -14.50 4.35
CA LEU A 120 -7.30 -14.75 5.54
C LEU A 120 -8.73 -14.41 5.10
N SER A 121 -9.49 -15.46 4.84
CA SER A 121 -10.94 -15.41 4.68
C SER A 121 -11.52 -14.38 5.64
N ALA A 122 -12.42 -13.52 5.13
CA ALA A 122 -13.22 -12.58 5.90
C ALA A 122 -13.50 -13.14 7.30
N LEU A 123 -12.98 -12.47 8.33
CA LEU A 123 -13.14 -12.75 9.77
C LEU A 123 -14.02 -13.97 10.08
N SER A 124 -13.49 -15.16 9.88
CA SER A 124 -13.59 -16.20 10.90
C SER A 124 -12.25 -16.11 11.57
N VAL A 125 -12.22 -15.37 12.68
CA VAL A 125 -11.11 -15.43 13.63
C VAL A 125 -11.05 -16.89 14.08
N LYS A 126 -10.34 -17.74 13.36
CA LYS A 126 -10.00 -19.05 13.90
C LYS A 126 -9.10 -18.77 15.09
N SER A 127 -9.56 -19.17 16.26
CA SER A 127 -8.87 -19.11 17.56
C SER A 127 -7.36 -19.40 17.46
N SER A 128 -6.97 -20.28 16.53
CA SER A 128 -5.59 -20.65 16.23
C SER A 128 -4.67 -19.49 15.82
N SER A 129 -5.16 -18.46 15.11
CA SER A 129 -4.32 -17.33 14.67
C SER A 129 -4.02 -16.37 15.82
N LEU A 130 -4.95 -16.23 16.78
CA LEU A 130 -4.75 -15.47 18.02
C LEU A 130 -3.83 -16.25 18.99
N GLU A 131 -3.94 -17.58 19.07
CA GLU A 131 -3.03 -18.41 19.86
C GLU A 131 -1.57 -18.29 19.40
N MET A 132 -1.32 -18.23 18.09
CA MET A 132 0.04 -18.07 17.55
C MET A 132 0.67 -16.72 17.91
N LEU A 133 -0.11 -15.64 17.91
CA LEU A 133 0.34 -14.31 18.34
C LEU A 133 0.52 -14.24 19.86
N ARG A 134 -0.33 -14.94 20.63
CA ARG A 134 -0.24 -15.04 22.10
C ARG A 134 1.01 -15.83 22.52
N LYS A 135 1.38 -16.92 21.83
CA LYS A 135 2.62 -17.68 22.09
C LYS A 135 3.89 -16.88 21.82
N LYS A 136 3.88 -16.01 20.80
CA LYS A 136 5.06 -15.19 20.44
C LYS A 136 5.31 -14.05 21.42
N ASN A 137 4.27 -13.60 22.12
CA ASN A 137 4.30 -12.44 23.02
C ASN A 137 4.15 -12.80 24.51
N SER A 138 3.91 -14.07 24.86
CA SER A 138 3.81 -14.49 26.27
C SER A 138 5.19 -14.78 26.84
N ARG A 139 5.57 -14.06 27.91
CA ARG A 139 6.60 -14.55 28.83
C ARG A 139 6.10 -15.87 29.44
N PRO A 140 6.95 -16.90 29.59
CA PRO A 140 6.53 -18.18 30.15
C PRO A 140 6.13 -17.97 31.61
N GLY A 141 4.84 -18.15 31.95
CA GLY A 141 4.41 -18.12 33.35
C GLY A 141 2.97 -17.74 33.68
N LEU A 142 2.09 -17.43 32.74
CA LEU A 142 0.66 -17.19 33.04
C LEU A 142 -0.21 -17.96 32.05
N ALA A 143 -0.62 -19.15 32.46
CA ALA A 143 -1.56 -19.99 31.74
C ALA A 143 -3.01 -19.63 32.13
N ASN A 144 -3.88 -19.70 31.13
CA ASN A 144 -5.33 -19.87 31.21
C ASN A 144 -6.18 -18.63 31.56
N GLU A 145 -6.47 -17.83 30.54
CA GLU A 145 -7.82 -17.30 30.35
C GLU A 145 -8.27 -17.69 28.94
N PHE A 146 -9.14 -18.70 28.88
CA PHE A 146 -10.00 -18.98 27.73
C PHE A 146 -10.97 -17.80 27.63
N HIS A 147 -10.77 -16.93 26.65
CA HIS A 147 -11.76 -15.91 26.33
C HIS A 147 -12.89 -16.57 25.54
N ASP A 148 -14.10 -16.40 26.03
CA ASP A 148 -15.34 -16.97 25.52
C ASP A 148 -15.66 -16.38 24.12
N GLU A 149 -16.27 -17.15 23.22
CA GLU A 149 -16.60 -16.68 21.85
C GLU A 149 -17.49 -15.42 21.85
N THR A 150 -18.22 -15.21 22.95
CA THR A 150 -19.06 -14.04 23.22
C THR A 150 -18.28 -12.72 23.26
N GLU A 151 -17.02 -12.72 23.72
CA GLU A 151 -16.21 -11.51 23.87
C GLU A 151 -15.72 -10.96 22.51
N ILE A 152 -15.45 -11.84 21.55
CA ILE A 152 -15.06 -11.47 20.17
C ILE A 152 -16.23 -10.81 19.44
N ASP A 153 -17.44 -11.33 19.62
CA ASP A 153 -18.65 -10.76 19.02
C ASP A 153 -18.95 -9.36 19.56
N ASP A 154 -18.73 -9.13 20.86
CA ASP A 154 -18.86 -7.81 21.48
C ASP A 154 -17.80 -6.82 20.97
N GLU A 155 -16.54 -7.23 20.84
CA GLU A 155 -15.49 -6.40 20.23
C GLU A 155 -15.84 -6.00 18.78
N MET A 156 -16.28 -6.97 17.98
CA MET A 156 -16.69 -6.76 16.60
C MET A 156 -17.91 -5.84 16.50
N ASN A 157 -18.86 -5.96 17.42
CA ASN A 157 -20.02 -5.08 17.49
C ASN A 157 -19.61 -3.64 17.84
N ASN A 158 -18.69 -3.45 18.77
CA ASN A 158 -18.15 -2.12 19.11
C ASN A 158 -17.50 -1.44 17.90
N ILE A 159 -16.72 -2.17 17.10
CA ILE A 159 -16.13 -1.67 15.85
C ILE A 159 -17.21 -1.31 14.83
N ARG A 160 -18.25 -2.15 14.67
CA ARG A 160 -19.37 -1.87 13.76
C ARG A 160 -20.12 -0.60 14.15
N ILE A 161 -20.42 -0.41 15.44
CA ILE A 161 -21.06 0.82 15.95
C ILE A 161 -20.21 2.04 15.59
N LEU A 162 -18.89 1.95 15.77
CA LEU A 162 -17.97 3.03 15.45
C LEU A 162 -18.02 3.39 13.96
N ILE A 163 -17.94 2.39 13.07
CA ILE A 163 -17.99 2.61 11.62
C ILE A 163 -19.35 3.17 11.20
N ASN A 164 -20.45 2.62 11.71
CA ASN A 164 -21.81 3.03 11.36
C ASN A 164 -22.17 4.43 11.91
N SER A 165 -21.43 4.93 12.89
CA SER A 165 -21.58 6.30 13.41
C SER A 165 -20.81 7.35 12.60
N ALA A 166 -19.98 6.93 11.64
CA ALA A 166 -19.23 7.83 10.79
C ALA A 166 -20.15 8.50 9.76
N ILE A 167 -19.96 9.81 9.57
CA ILE A 167 -20.72 10.61 8.61
C ILE A 167 -19.74 11.11 7.54
N PRO A 168 -19.98 10.80 6.26
CA PRO A 168 -19.22 11.39 5.16
C PRO A 168 -19.37 12.90 5.13
N ASP A 169 -18.25 13.62 5.12
CA ASP A 169 -18.21 15.06 4.88
C ASP A 169 -16.97 15.40 4.01
N PRO A 170 -17.16 15.72 2.72
CA PRO A 170 -16.05 16.01 1.81
C PRO A 170 -15.30 17.31 2.16
N LYS A 171 -15.80 18.13 3.08
CA LYS A 171 -15.16 19.38 3.49
C LYS A 171 -14.09 19.18 4.56
N VAL A 172 -14.05 18.02 5.22
CA VAL A 172 -13.03 17.73 6.23
C VAL A 172 -11.94 16.83 5.68
N LYS A 173 -10.74 16.97 6.25
CA LYS A 173 -9.62 16.09 5.91
C LYS A 173 -9.92 14.65 6.28
N GLY A 174 -9.67 13.73 5.34
CA GLY A 174 -10.02 12.32 5.45
C GLY A 174 -11.52 12.03 5.25
N GLY A 175 -12.35 13.05 4.99
CA GLY A 175 -13.71 12.91 4.49
C GLY A 175 -14.75 12.27 5.43
N LEU A 176 -14.42 12.04 6.70
CA LEU A 176 -15.34 11.50 7.71
C LEU A 176 -15.36 12.33 8.99
N ILE A 177 -16.55 12.50 9.56
CA ILE A 177 -16.80 13.10 10.86
C ILE A 177 -17.52 12.10 11.75
N TRP A 178 -17.23 12.16 13.06
CA TRP A 178 -18.05 11.52 14.07
C TRP A 178 -18.80 12.58 14.88
N PRO A 179 -20.09 12.38 15.18
CA PRO A 179 -20.78 13.21 16.15
C PRO A 179 -20.08 13.21 17.50
N MET A 180 -20.29 14.26 18.29
CA MET A 180 -19.69 14.38 19.61
C MET A 180 -19.98 13.14 20.46
N GLY A 181 -18.93 12.54 21.04
CA GLY A 181 -19.06 11.31 21.84
C GLY A 181 -19.26 10.02 21.04
N LYS A 182 -19.19 10.05 19.70
CA LYS A 182 -19.34 8.87 18.84
C LYS A 182 -18.03 8.39 18.20
N SER A 183 -16.93 9.10 18.41
CA SER A 183 -15.59 8.72 17.94
C SER A 183 -14.94 7.60 18.77
N TYR A 184 -15.66 7.02 19.72
CA TYR A 184 -15.28 5.86 20.49
C TYR A 184 -16.47 4.90 20.68
N SER A 185 -16.17 3.63 20.91
CA SER A 185 -17.15 2.58 21.21
C SER A 185 -16.45 1.47 21.98
N GLY A 186 -16.94 1.13 23.17
CA GLY A 186 -16.23 0.28 24.12
C GLY A 186 -14.82 0.83 24.40
N ASN A 187 -13.80 -0.01 24.21
CA ASN A 187 -12.40 0.38 24.36
C ASN A 187 -11.77 0.96 23.09
N TYR A 188 -12.50 1.08 21.97
CA TYR A 188 -11.93 1.55 20.70
C TYR A 188 -12.14 3.06 20.53
N THR A 189 -11.10 3.77 20.11
CA THR A 189 -11.19 5.20 19.73
C THR A 189 -10.61 5.42 18.34
N VAL A 190 -11.26 6.24 17.51
CA VAL A 190 -10.74 6.64 16.19
C VAL A 190 -9.53 7.54 16.36
N VAL A 191 -8.41 7.18 15.72
CA VAL A 191 -7.15 7.94 15.79
C VAL A 191 -6.68 8.46 14.45
N GLY A 192 -7.27 7.98 13.36
CA GLY A 192 -7.09 8.56 12.03
C GLY A 192 -8.08 8.02 11.01
N VAL A 193 -8.20 8.74 9.91
CA VAL A 193 -9.01 8.38 8.75
C VAL A 193 -8.20 8.60 7.49
N TRP A 194 -8.36 7.72 6.50
CA TRP A 194 -7.80 7.85 5.17
C TRP A 194 -8.94 7.71 4.17
N HIS A 195 -9.21 8.77 3.42
CA HIS A 195 -10.09 8.71 2.26
C HIS A 195 -9.24 8.45 1.03
N HIS A 196 -9.58 7.39 0.30
CA HIS A 196 -8.94 7.01 -0.95
C HIS A 196 -9.96 7.18 -2.09
N GLU A 197 -9.64 8.04 -3.05
CA GLU A 197 -10.35 8.13 -4.33
C GLU A 197 -9.52 7.37 -5.37
N LEU A 198 -10.02 6.22 -5.82
CA LEU A 198 -9.33 5.32 -6.75
C LEU A 198 -9.93 5.41 -8.14
N LYS A 199 -9.14 5.87 -9.11
CA LYS A 199 -9.44 5.75 -10.54
C LYS A 199 -8.71 4.54 -11.10
N SER A 200 -9.45 3.59 -11.66
CA SER A 200 -8.89 2.36 -12.23
C SER A 200 -9.04 2.34 -13.75
N TYR A 201 -7.93 2.09 -14.44
CA TYR A 201 -7.87 1.85 -15.87
C TYR A 201 -7.37 0.43 -16.13
N LYS A 202 -7.91 -0.27 -17.11
CA LYS A 202 -7.55 -1.67 -17.38
C LYS A 202 -7.46 -1.95 -18.87
N SER A 203 -6.55 -2.87 -19.20
CA SER A 203 -6.53 -3.63 -20.44
C SER A 203 -6.42 -5.12 -20.09
N PRO A 204 -6.41 -6.04 -21.06
CA PRO A 204 -6.12 -7.45 -20.80
C PRO A 204 -4.76 -7.63 -20.10
N SER A 205 -3.74 -6.86 -20.50
CA SER A 205 -2.37 -7.00 -20.01
C SER A 205 -2.06 -6.17 -18.76
N LEU A 206 -2.70 -5.00 -18.61
CA LEU A 206 -2.32 -4.01 -17.59
C LEU A 206 -3.51 -3.58 -16.74
N LYS A 207 -3.21 -3.11 -15.53
CA LYS A 207 -4.14 -2.31 -14.72
C LYS A 207 -3.40 -1.14 -14.09
N LEU A 208 -3.74 0.06 -14.51
CA LEU A 208 -3.28 1.29 -13.89
C LEU A 208 -4.27 1.74 -12.80
N LYS A 209 -3.73 2.21 -11.68
CA LYS A 209 -4.50 2.85 -10.62
C LYS A 209 -3.88 4.19 -10.27
N VAL A 210 -4.69 5.24 -10.35
CA VAL A 210 -4.40 6.54 -9.76
C VAL A 210 -5.20 6.61 -8.46
N ILE A 211 -4.50 6.87 -7.35
CA ILE A 211 -5.09 6.86 -6.02
C ILE A 211 -4.81 8.20 -5.36
N ASN A 212 -5.82 9.04 -5.20
CA ASN A 212 -5.72 10.19 -4.31
C ASN A 212 -5.99 9.71 -2.88
N VAL A 213 -5.10 10.02 -1.94
CA VAL A 213 -5.20 9.61 -0.55
C VAL A 213 -5.17 10.85 0.33
N ASP A 214 -6.31 11.19 0.93
CA ASP A 214 -6.40 12.23 1.94
C ASP A 214 -6.37 11.60 3.34
N ARG A 215 -5.27 11.85 4.06
CA ARG A 215 -4.99 11.25 5.36
C ARG A 215 -5.24 12.27 6.44
N PHE A 216 -5.92 11.90 7.51
CA PHE A 216 -6.07 12.72 8.70
C PHE A 216 -5.73 11.92 9.95
N ARG A 217 -4.90 12.50 10.82
CA ARG A 217 -4.54 11.92 12.12
C ARG A 217 -5.07 12.82 13.23
N PHE A 218 -5.99 12.29 14.04
CA PHE A 218 -6.61 13.05 15.14
C PHE A 218 -5.61 13.41 16.23
N LYS A 219 -4.70 12.49 16.59
CA LYS A 219 -3.72 12.71 17.68
C LYS A 219 -2.82 13.92 17.44
N THR A 220 -2.41 14.15 16.19
CA THR A 220 -1.51 15.25 15.81
C THR A 220 -2.24 16.43 15.18
N GLY A 221 -3.53 16.28 14.85
CA GLY A 221 -4.29 17.29 14.11
C GLY A 221 -3.80 17.53 12.68
N THR A 222 -2.95 16.64 12.14
CA THR A 222 -2.30 16.83 10.84
C THR A 222 -3.02 16.07 9.74
N GLY A 223 -3.30 16.75 8.63
CA GLY A 223 -3.79 16.14 7.40
C GLY A 223 -2.75 16.22 6.27
N VAL A 224 -2.60 15.15 5.48
CA VAL A 224 -1.72 15.12 4.30
C VAL A 224 -2.46 14.44 3.16
N ALA A 225 -2.59 15.15 2.03
CA ALA A 225 -3.10 14.60 0.79
C ALA A 225 -1.93 14.19 -0.12
N THR A 226 -1.97 12.98 -0.64
CA THR A 226 -0.92 12.41 -1.49
C THR A 226 -1.55 11.67 -2.65
N ILE A 227 -0.95 11.72 -3.83
CA ILE A 227 -1.38 10.92 -4.96
C ILE A 227 -0.38 9.77 -5.16
N GLU A 228 -0.88 8.56 -5.37
CA GLU A 228 -0.07 7.38 -5.66
C GLU A 228 -0.48 6.78 -7.00
N ILE A 229 0.49 6.35 -7.79
CA ILE A 229 0.27 5.63 -9.04
C ILE A 229 0.79 4.21 -8.91
N ASN A 230 -0.06 3.23 -9.27
CA ASN A 230 0.30 1.81 -9.25
C ASN A 230 -0.05 1.17 -10.60
N LEU A 231 0.94 0.62 -11.29
CA LEU A 231 0.75 -0.14 -12.52
C LEU A 231 0.88 -1.64 -12.22
N LYS A 232 -0.10 -2.45 -12.61
CA LYS A 232 -0.13 -3.90 -12.36
C LYS A 232 -0.01 -4.67 -13.66
N PHE A 233 0.87 -5.67 -13.66
CA PHE A 233 1.10 -6.54 -14.82
C PHE A 233 0.19 -7.76 -14.74
N ARG A 234 -0.98 -7.68 -15.37
CA ARG A 234 -2.00 -8.74 -15.29
C ARG A 234 -1.58 -9.98 -16.08
N ARG A 235 -1.09 -9.77 -17.31
CA ARG A 235 -0.70 -10.87 -18.21
C ARG A 235 0.43 -11.71 -17.63
N ILE A 236 1.52 -11.07 -17.18
CA ILE A 236 2.65 -11.74 -16.54
C ILE A 236 2.19 -12.55 -15.31
N VAL A 237 1.32 -11.97 -14.48
CA VAL A 237 0.79 -12.67 -13.31
C VAL A 237 0.01 -13.92 -13.72
N SER A 238 -0.83 -13.84 -14.75
CA SER A 238 -1.55 -15.01 -15.28
C SER A 238 -0.59 -16.07 -15.83
N GLU A 239 0.39 -15.66 -16.64
CA GLU A 239 1.40 -16.57 -17.23
C GLU A 239 2.24 -17.30 -16.17
N ILE A 240 2.57 -16.64 -15.05
CA ILE A 240 3.25 -17.25 -13.90
C ILE A 240 2.35 -18.27 -13.19
N GLN A 241 1.05 -18.00 -13.11
CA GLN A 241 0.09 -18.88 -12.43
C GLN A 241 -0.24 -20.14 -13.23
N ASP A 242 -0.33 -20.01 -14.55
CA ASP A 242 -0.75 -21.10 -15.43
C ASP A 242 0.33 -22.19 -15.55
N GLY A 243 1.57 -21.94 -15.08
CA GLY A 243 2.64 -22.93 -14.94
C GLY A 243 3.16 -23.55 -16.25
N GLU A 244 2.58 -23.15 -17.38
CA GLU A 244 2.72 -23.77 -18.70
C GLU A 244 3.24 -22.75 -19.71
N THR A 245 4.30 -22.02 -19.36
CA THR A 245 4.85 -20.95 -20.20
C THR A 245 6.35 -21.05 -20.39
N ASP A 246 6.77 -20.77 -21.62
CA ASP A 246 8.16 -20.54 -21.98
C ASP A 246 8.72 -19.37 -21.17
N THR A 247 9.82 -19.61 -20.44
CA THR A 247 10.45 -18.60 -19.59
C THR A 247 10.91 -17.39 -20.39
N ASP A 248 11.27 -17.58 -21.66
CA ASP A 248 11.69 -16.49 -22.54
C ASP A 248 10.52 -15.57 -22.88
N SER A 249 9.31 -16.10 -23.07
CA SER A 249 8.08 -15.32 -23.27
C SER A 249 7.78 -14.41 -22.08
N ILE A 250 7.82 -14.93 -20.84
CA ILE A 250 7.61 -14.12 -19.62
C ILE A 250 8.67 -13.01 -19.53
N ASN A 251 9.93 -13.36 -19.76
CA ASN A 251 11.04 -12.41 -19.67
C ASN A 251 10.89 -11.29 -20.72
N ASN A 252 10.54 -11.62 -21.96
CA ASN A 252 10.31 -10.65 -23.02
C ASN A 252 9.10 -9.76 -22.71
N GLY A 253 7.97 -10.33 -22.29
CA GLY A 253 6.81 -9.56 -21.87
C GLY A 253 7.10 -8.65 -20.67
N PHE A 254 7.98 -9.08 -19.76
CA PHE A 254 8.45 -8.23 -18.66
C PHE A 254 9.35 -7.08 -19.14
N LYS A 255 10.29 -7.34 -20.05
CA LYS A 255 11.12 -6.30 -20.67
C LYS A 255 10.29 -5.24 -21.39
N ASP A 256 9.25 -5.66 -22.12
CA ASP A 256 8.35 -4.72 -22.80
C ASP A 256 7.63 -3.80 -21.80
N ASN A 257 7.21 -4.34 -20.64
CA ASN A 257 6.62 -3.53 -19.58
C ASN A 257 7.63 -2.57 -18.91
N LEU A 258 8.89 -2.99 -18.74
CA LEU A 258 9.94 -2.10 -18.22
C LEU A 258 10.23 -0.95 -19.19
N ARG A 259 10.28 -1.23 -20.50
CA ARG A 259 10.43 -0.20 -21.53
C ARG A 259 9.27 0.78 -21.52
N LEU A 260 8.03 0.29 -21.44
CA LEU A 260 6.84 1.13 -21.30
C LEU A 260 6.90 2.03 -20.05
N ILE A 261 7.41 1.51 -18.93
CA ILE A 261 7.62 2.32 -17.72
C ILE A 261 8.65 3.41 -17.96
N TRP A 262 9.79 3.05 -18.55
CA TRP A 262 10.86 4.00 -18.85
C TRP A 262 10.35 5.12 -19.75
N ASP A 263 9.67 4.78 -20.84
CA ASP A 263 9.25 5.74 -21.86
C ASP A 263 8.12 6.69 -21.40
N HIS A 264 7.37 6.35 -20.34
CA HIS A 264 6.12 7.04 -20.02
C HIS A 264 5.89 7.38 -18.54
N PHE A 265 6.58 6.77 -17.60
CA PHE A 265 6.26 6.89 -16.17
C PHE A 265 7.34 7.52 -15.32
N LEU A 266 8.61 7.53 -15.74
CA LEU A 266 9.71 7.96 -14.88
C LEU A 266 10.01 9.46 -14.98
N SER A 267 9.68 10.10 -16.11
CA SER A 267 9.81 11.54 -16.33
C SER A 267 8.45 12.24 -16.44
N TRP A 268 8.35 13.43 -15.83
CA TRP A 268 7.20 14.31 -15.91
C TRP A 268 7.47 15.65 -16.60
N GLU A 269 8.74 16.05 -16.76
CA GLU A 269 9.17 17.18 -17.60
C GLU A 269 9.59 16.68 -19.00
N ASP A 270 9.36 17.50 -20.04
CA ASP A 270 9.83 17.30 -21.42
C ASP A 270 11.18 18.01 -21.64
#